data_AF-A0A6M8VPP2-F1
#
_entry.id   AF-A0A6M8VPP2-F1
#
_cell.length_a   1.000
_cell.length_b   1.000
_cell.length_c   1.000
_cell.angle_alpha   90.00
_cell.angle_beta   90.00
_cell.angle_gamma   90.00
#
_symmetry.space_group_name_H-M   'P 1'
#
loop_
_entity.id
_entity.type
_entity.pdbx_description
1 polymer ?
#
loop_
_entity_poly.entity_id
_entity_poly.type
_entity_poly.pdbx_seq_one_letter_code
_entity_poly.pdbx_strand_id
1 'polypeptide(L)'
;MNEKKPRITRIEIGMTPELRDADELQIDFKSGEVMAIKDGQKIPLKINGTQLSHFRSKGNKIITETPQRESLGYRVDEMASFADYDFVFVVDTNSALSEKGRFHVSCITHICVDEGENEYNLDINAKMLSFVFPDMGYDEPEKVAWALLLNQKFLRMLVNSGKRIGIVVDSALSDIPKLNDGKIPLFENYFLPKNVTLIYASADKSDMLFNRLIKYMDKEANKLKADILSGEVIPFYIKIMPLCSKNNVYWSATKLGPVLTSNVSPKSGFVLRENTPVILVGVERDGDGNEILHHLKTFNVPPEEDR
;
A
#
# COMPACT_ATOMS: atom_id res chain seq x y z
N MET A 1 -33.30 9.61 -3.82
CA MET A 1 -31.98 9.50 -3.17
C MET A 1 -31.97 8.20 -2.38
N ASN A 2 -31.01 7.30 -2.57
CA ASN A 2 -30.89 6.14 -1.70
C ASN A 2 -30.49 6.62 -0.32
N GLU A 3 -31.33 6.36 0.68
CA GLU A 3 -31.07 6.70 2.07
C GLU A 3 -29.78 6.00 2.50
N LYS A 4 -28.81 6.77 3.00
CA LYS A 4 -27.55 6.19 3.48
C LYS A 4 -27.88 5.33 4.71
N LYS A 5 -27.56 4.03 4.64
CA LYS A 5 -27.68 3.14 5.80
C LYS A 5 -26.94 3.74 7.00
N PRO A 6 -27.45 3.60 8.23
CA PRO A 6 -26.73 4.01 9.43
C PRO A 6 -25.32 3.41 9.49
N ARG A 7 -24.38 4.17 10.04
CA ARG A 7 -22.99 3.74 10.25
C ARG A 7 -22.77 3.42 11.72
N ILE A 8 -21.93 2.41 11.95
CA ILE A 8 -21.47 2.02 13.27
C ILE A 8 -19.97 2.25 13.29
N THR A 9 -19.52 3.14 14.18
CA THR A 9 -18.10 3.34 14.48
C THR A 9 -17.77 2.55 15.73
N ARG A 10 -16.79 1.66 15.63
CA ARG A 10 -16.20 0.96 16.76
C ARG A 10 -14.81 1.52 17.02
N ILE A 11 -14.52 1.79 18.28
CA ILE A 11 -13.23 2.26 18.76
C ILE A 11 -12.76 1.20 19.75
N GLU A 12 -11.59 0.61 19.50
CA GLU A 12 -11.01 -0.36 20.41
C GLU A 12 -9.98 0.35 21.30
N ILE A 13 -10.29 0.45 22.58
CA ILE A 13 -9.43 1.09 23.58
C ILE A 13 -8.72 -0.01 24.38
N GLY A 14 -7.39 -0.04 24.29
CA GLY A 14 -6.54 -0.91 25.09
C GLY A 14 -6.54 -0.47 26.55
N MET A 15 -6.81 -1.40 27.45
CA MET A 15 -6.85 -1.12 28.89
C MET A 15 -5.42 -1.00 29.46
N THR A 16 -4.96 0.23 29.70
CA THR A 16 -3.69 0.50 30.40
C THR A 16 -3.91 0.58 31.92
N PRO A 17 -2.87 0.45 32.76
CA PRO A 17 -2.99 0.66 34.20
C PRO A 17 -3.59 2.02 34.55
N GLU A 18 -3.20 3.07 33.84
CA GLU A 18 -3.68 4.44 34.05
C GLU A 18 -5.18 4.54 33.74
N LEU A 19 -5.62 3.89 32.66
CA LEU A 19 -7.03 3.88 32.25
C LEU A 19 -7.93 3.10 33.21
N ARG A 20 -7.39 2.11 33.93
CA ARG A 20 -8.17 1.35 34.94
C ARG A 20 -8.61 2.20 36.11
N ASP A 21 -7.85 3.25 36.39
CA ASP A 21 -8.13 4.20 37.47
C ASP A 21 -8.86 5.45 36.96
N ALA A 22 -9.34 5.46 35.71
CA ALA A 22 -10.11 6.58 35.18
C ALA A 22 -11.48 6.65 35.88
N ASP A 23 -11.88 7.87 36.24
CA ASP A 23 -13.20 8.17 36.79
C ASP A 23 -14.27 8.15 35.69
N GLU A 24 -13.90 8.61 34.48
CA GLU A 24 -14.83 8.84 33.38
C GLU A 24 -14.22 8.52 32.01
N LEU A 25 -15.09 8.12 31.08
CA LEU A 25 -14.81 8.17 29.63
C LEU A 25 -15.77 9.18 29.00
N GLN A 26 -15.23 10.20 28.34
CA GLN A 26 -16.00 11.25 27.69
C GLN A 26 -15.84 11.21 26.17
N ILE A 27 -16.92 11.55 25.46
CA ILE A 27 -16.96 11.70 24.01
C ILE A 27 -17.54 13.08 23.69
N ASP A 28 -16.75 13.94 23.06
CA ASP A 28 -17.24 15.19 22.48
C ASP A 28 -17.78 14.91 21.07
N PHE A 29 -19.10 14.86 20.93
CA PHE A 29 -19.76 14.61 19.64
C PHE A 29 -19.54 15.69 18.59
N LYS A 30 -19.09 16.89 18.99
CA LYS A 30 -18.79 17.98 18.05
C LYS A 30 -17.41 17.80 17.42
N SER A 31 -16.40 17.50 18.23
CA SER A 31 -15.01 17.32 17.77
C SER A 31 -14.67 15.88 17.40
N GLY A 32 -15.49 14.91 17.85
CA GLY A 32 -15.20 13.48 17.79
C GLY A 32 -14.13 13.04 18.79
N GLU A 33 -13.70 13.90 19.73
CA GLU A 33 -12.67 13.57 20.71
C GLU A 33 -13.19 12.58 21.76
N VAL A 34 -12.46 11.48 21.96
CA VAL A 34 -12.65 10.50 23.04
C VAL A 34 -11.51 10.65 24.02
N MET A 35 -11.84 10.73 25.30
CA MET A 35 -10.89 11.00 26.38
C MET A 35 -11.25 10.19 27.63
N ALA A 36 -10.23 9.81 28.41
CA ALA A 36 -10.43 9.37 29.78
C ALA A 36 -10.04 10.48 30.75
N ILE A 37 -10.76 10.57 31.87
CA ILE A 37 -10.54 11.57 32.91
C ILE A 37 -10.23 10.88 34.23
N LYS A 38 -9.20 11.37 34.92
CA LYS A 38 -8.85 11.01 36.29
C LYS A 38 -8.54 12.28 37.08
N ASP A 39 -9.20 12.47 38.23
CA ASP A 39 -9.03 13.65 39.08
C ASP A 39 -9.23 14.99 38.32
N GLY A 40 -10.16 15.00 37.36
CA GLY A 40 -10.43 16.15 36.49
C GLY A 40 -9.38 16.43 35.41
N GLN A 41 -8.36 15.56 35.26
CA GLN A 41 -7.32 15.67 34.24
C GLN A 41 -7.51 14.63 33.13
N LYS A 42 -7.21 15.04 31.89
CA LYS A 42 -7.17 14.12 30.74
C LYS A 42 -5.99 13.16 30.91
N ILE A 43 -6.23 11.88 30.70
CA ILE A 43 -5.16 10.86 30.61
C ILE A 43 -5.11 10.26 29.20
N PRO A 44 -3.92 9.80 28.73
CA PRO A 44 -3.78 9.23 27.41
C PRO A 44 -4.67 8.00 27.19
N LEU A 45 -5.19 7.85 25.98
CA LEU A 45 -5.87 6.65 25.55
C LEU A 45 -4.93 5.80 24.69
N LYS A 46 -4.86 4.51 24.99
CA LYS A 46 -4.31 3.54 24.06
C LYS A 46 -5.40 3.10 23.11
N ILE A 47 -5.43 3.63 21.89
CA ILE A 47 -6.36 3.15 20.85
C ILE A 47 -5.66 2.05 20.07
N ASN A 48 -6.25 0.85 20.08
CA ASN A 48 -5.73 -0.28 19.31
C ASN A 48 -6.13 -0.17 17.83
N GLY A 49 -7.29 0.42 17.55
CA GLY A 49 -7.77 0.64 16.19
C GLY A 49 -9.21 1.11 16.15
N THR A 50 -9.61 1.55 14.97
CA THR A 50 -10.96 2.04 14.70
C THR A 50 -11.55 1.39 13.46
N GLN A 51 -12.85 1.18 13.51
CA GLN A 51 -13.57 0.43 12.48
C GLN A 51 -14.89 1.13 12.15
N LEU A 52 -15.07 1.46 10.88
CA LEU A 52 -16.35 1.92 10.35
C LEU A 52 -17.07 0.75 9.71
N SER A 53 -18.35 0.56 10.03
CA SER A 53 -19.17 -0.52 9.46
C SER A 53 -20.63 -0.12 9.25
N HIS A 54 -21.40 -0.98 8.59
CA HIS A 54 -22.86 -0.88 8.55
C HIS A 54 -23.51 -2.25 8.65
N PHE A 55 -24.74 -2.29 9.14
CA PHE A 55 -25.49 -3.52 9.29
C PHE A 55 -25.91 -4.12 7.92
N ARG A 56 -25.82 -5.45 7.82
CA ARG A 56 -26.33 -6.26 6.72
C ARG A 56 -26.90 -7.57 7.27
N SER A 57 -27.74 -8.27 6.51
CA SER A 57 -28.36 -9.54 6.95
C SER A 57 -27.35 -10.61 7.37
N LYS A 58 -26.15 -10.61 6.78
CA LYS A 58 -25.03 -11.50 7.11
C LYS A 58 -24.07 -10.94 8.19
N GLY A 59 -24.53 -9.98 9.01
CA GLY A 59 -23.71 -9.28 10.00
C GLY A 59 -23.03 -8.01 9.48
N ASN A 60 -22.36 -7.27 10.36
CA ASN A 60 -21.77 -5.98 10.02
C ASN A 60 -20.77 -6.10 8.86
N LYS A 61 -20.91 -5.25 7.83
CA LYS A 61 -19.91 -5.11 6.77
C LYS A 61 -18.94 -4.00 7.16
N ILE A 62 -17.68 -4.37 7.31
CA ILE A 62 -16.57 -3.46 7.54
C ILE A 62 -16.36 -2.62 6.27
N ILE A 63 -16.29 -1.30 6.46
CA ILE A 63 -16.07 -0.30 5.42
C ILE A 63 -14.60 0.14 5.45
N THR A 64 -14.09 0.44 6.65
CA THR A 64 -12.71 0.87 6.87
C THR A 64 -12.25 0.32 8.21
N GLU A 65 -10.99 -0.12 8.30
CA GLU A 65 -10.33 -0.52 9.54
C GLU A 65 -8.93 0.07 9.58
N THR A 66 -8.71 0.94 10.56
CA THR A 66 -7.49 1.71 10.76
C THR A 66 -6.84 1.28 12.07
N PRO A 67 -5.70 0.58 12.04
CA PRO A 67 -4.90 0.34 13.23
C PRO A 67 -4.39 1.69 13.73
N GLN A 68 -4.41 1.90 15.05
CA GLN A 68 -3.94 3.16 15.63
C GLN A 68 -2.86 2.95 16.68
N ARG A 69 -2.18 4.05 16.99
CA ARG A 69 -1.11 4.14 17.98
C ARG A 69 -1.55 4.98 19.18
N GLU A 70 -0.78 4.91 20.26
CA GLU A 70 -1.04 5.61 21.52
C GLU A 70 -1.09 7.13 21.30
N SER A 71 -2.13 7.80 21.81
CA SER A 71 -2.28 9.25 21.73
C SER A 71 -2.85 9.85 23.02
N LEU A 72 -2.58 11.14 23.27
CA LEU A 72 -3.11 11.86 24.44
C LEU A 72 -4.64 12.08 24.38
N GLY A 73 -5.24 11.92 23.21
CA GLY A 73 -6.67 11.99 22.95
C GLY A 73 -6.97 11.40 21.57
N TYR A 74 -8.12 10.76 21.41
CA TYR A 74 -8.48 10.13 20.14
C TYR A 74 -9.56 10.92 19.41
N ARG A 75 -9.33 11.32 18.17
CA ARG A 75 -10.37 11.95 17.34
C ARG A 75 -10.96 10.93 16.38
N VAL A 76 -12.27 10.76 16.44
CA VAL A 76 -13.08 10.03 15.44
C VAL A 76 -13.20 10.90 14.18
N ASP A 77 -12.05 11.21 13.59
CA ASP A 77 -11.86 12.07 12.45
C ASP A 77 -11.01 11.32 11.44
N GLU A 78 -11.46 11.35 10.19
CA GLU A 78 -10.75 10.79 9.06
C GLU A 78 -9.34 11.37 8.92
N MET A 79 -9.18 12.69 9.04
CA MET A 79 -7.90 13.38 8.89
C MET A 79 -6.93 13.04 10.02
N ALA A 80 -7.45 12.84 11.23
CA ALA A 80 -6.64 12.36 12.35
C ALA A 80 -6.02 10.98 12.07
N SER A 81 -6.69 10.14 11.28
CA SER A 81 -6.12 8.84 10.87
C SER A 81 -5.00 8.97 9.84
N PHE A 82 -4.94 10.08 9.09
CA PHE A 82 -3.82 10.35 8.17
C PHE A 82 -2.62 10.95 8.90
N ALA A 83 -2.84 11.75 9.95
CA ALA A 83 -1.79 12.35 10.78
C ALA A 83 -0.85 11.32 11.45
N ASP A 84 -1.33 10.09 11.61
CA ASP A 84 -0.53 8.97 12.12
C ASP A 84 0.60 8.56 11.16
N TYR A 85 0.59 9.05 9.92
CA TYR A 85 1.48 8.65 8.84
C TYR A 85 2.17 9.85 8.19
N ASP A 86 3.46 9.69 7.85
CA ASP A 86 4.18 10.68 7.04
C ASP A 86 3.87 10.46 5.55
N PHE A 87 3.64 9.20 5.15
CA PHE A 87 3.27 8.80 3.80
C PHE A 87 2.14 7.77 3.83
N VAL A 88 1.16 7.94 2.96
CA VAL A 88 0.10 6.95 2.74
C VAL A 88 0.15 6.47 1.30
N PHE A 89 0.34 5.17 1.09
CA PHE A 89 0.21 4.52 -0.20
C PHE A 89 -1.16 3.88 -0.32
N VAL A 90 -1.73 3.85 -1.53
CA VAL A 90 -2.99 3.17 -1.80
C VAL A 90 -2.75 2.21 -2.94
N VAL A 91 -3.04 0.93 -2.71
CA VAL A 91 -2.70 -0.16 -3.62
C VAL A 91 -3.96 -0.96 -3.92
N ASP A 92 -4.32 -1.01 -5.19
CA ASP A 92 -5.31 -1.96 -5.70
C ASP A 92 -4.62 -2.95 -6.65
N THR A 93 -5.12 -4.19 -6.71
CA THR A 93 -4.63 -5.20 -7.68
C THR A 93 -5.80 -5.88 -8.36
N ASN A 94 -5.73 -5.91 -9.68
CA ASN A 94 -6.75 -6.43 -10.56
C ASN A 94 -6.16 -7.58 -11.41
N SER A 95 -6.95 -8.62 -11.66
CA SER A 95 -6.51 -9.78 -12.44
C SER A 95 -7.24 -9.88 -13.78
N ALA A 96 -6.57 -10.38 -14.82
CA ALA A 96 -7.17 -10.63 -16.13
C ALA A 96 -6.55 -11.84 -16.82
N LEU A 97 -7.28 -12.39 -17.80
CA LEU A 97 -6.82 -13.41 -18.72
C LEU A 97 -6.60 -12.78 -20.09
N SER A 98 -5.39 -12.93 -20.65
CA SER A 98 -5.06 -12.59 -22.02
C SER A 98 -4.79 -13.86 -22.83
N GLU A 99 -4.60 -13.74 -24.15
CA GLU A 99 -4.12 -14.85 -25.00
C GLU A 99 -2.77 -15.41 -24.52
N LYS A 100 -1.95 -14.58 -23.86
CA LYS A 100 -0.62 -14.96 -23.33
C LYS A 100 -0.68 -15.56 -21.91
N GLY A 101 -1.89 -15.70 -21.34
CA GLY A 101 -2.10 -16.22 -19.99
C GLY A 101 -2.65 -15.19 -19.01
N ARG A 102 -2.81 -15.62 -17.76
CA ARG A 102 -3.30 -14.77 -16.66
C ARG A 102 -2.21 -13.78 -16.26
N PHE A 103 -2.61 -12.55 -15.99
CA PHE A 103 -1.77 -11.49 -15.48
C PHE A 103 -2.49 -10.67 -14.42
N HIS A 104 -1.70 -9.90 -13.68
CA HIS A 104 -2.16 -9.01 -12.63
C HIS A 104 -1.65 -7.60 -12.90
N VAL A 105 -2.49 -6.63 -12.58
CA VAL A 105 -2.24 -5.20 -12.71
C VAL A 105 -2.44 -4.60 -11.33
N SER A 106 -1.39 -4.04 -10.75
CA SER A 106 -1.51 -3.24 -9.54
C SER A 106 -1.29 -1.78 -9.85
N CYS A 107 -2.19 -0.93 -9.37
CA CYS A 107 -2.03 0.52 -9.45
C CYS A 107 -1.79 1.06 -8.03
N ILE A 108 -0.86 2.01 -7.94
CA ILE A 108 -0.37 2.56 -6.68
C ILE A 108 -0.34 4.08 -6.81
N THR A 109 -0.90 4.76 -5.82
CA THR A 109 -0.70 6.19 -5.61
C THR A 109 -0.14 6.43 -4.22
N HIS A 110 0.39 7.62 -3.97
CA HIS A 110 0.82 8.03 -2.64
C HIS A 110 0.33 9.44 -2.30
N ILE A 111 0.18 9.67 -1.00
CA ILE A 111 -0.22 10.93 -0.41
C ILE A 111 0.85 11.29 0.60
N CYS A 112 1.34 12.52 0.50
CA CYS A 112 2.18 13.12 1.52
C CYS A 112 1.26 13.87 2.49
N VAL A 113 1.44 13.61 3.78
CA VAL A 113 0.70 14.31 4.83
C VAL A 113 1.64 15.37 5.38
N ASP A 114 1.27 16.64 5.23
CA ASP A 114 2.01 17.77 5.80
C ASP A 114 1.19 18.39 6.95
N GLU A 115 1.82 18.46 8.12
CA GLU A 115 1.21 19.08 9.30
C GLU A 115 1.46 20.60 9.24
N GLY A 116 0.44 21.36 8.82
CA GLY A 116 0.46 22.81 8.92
C GLY A 116 0.20 23.28 10.37
N GLU A 117 0.49 24.56 10.65
CA GLU A 117 0.37 25.14 12.01
C GLU A 117 -1.03 25.00 12.65
N ASN A 118 -2.10 24.85 11.85
CA ASN A 118 -3.48 24.70 12.36
C ASN A 118 -4.37 23.75 11.52
N GLU A 119 -3.86 23.18 10.43
CA GLU A 119 -4.62 22.30 9.53
C GLU A 119 -3.71 21.22 8.92
N TYR A 120 -4.27 20.03 8.69
CA TYR A 120 -3.58 18.98 7.92
C TYR A 120 -3.70 19.28 6.43
N ASN A 121 -2.57 19.50 5.77
CA ASN A 121 -2.51 19.64 4.32
C ASN A 121 -2.20 18.27 3.71
N LEU A 122 -3.10 17.77 2.88
CA LEU A 122 -2.87 16.56 2.11
C LEU A 122 -2.37 16.95 0.72
N ASP A 123 -1.07 16.73 0.48
CA ASP A 123 -0.53 16.79 -0.87
C ASP A 123 -0.75 15.43 -1.53
N ILE A 124 -1.82 15.35 -2.32
CA ILE A 124 -2.11 14.18 -3.13
C ILE A 124 -1.24 14.26 -4.38
N ASN A 125 -0.06 13.64 -4.31
CA ASN A 125 0.81 13.49 -5.46
C ASN A 125 0.22 12.43 -6.40
N ALA A 126 -0.50 12.87 -7.43
CA ALA A 126 -1.18 11.99 -8.39
C ALA A 126 -0.25 11.18 -9.30
N LYS A 127 1.06 11.11 -9.01
CA LYS A 127 1.99 10.23 -9.74
C LYS A 127 1.67 8.77 -9.42
N MET A 128 1.05 8.13 -10.39
CA MET A 128 0.68 6.73 -10.33
C MET A 128 1.86 5.83 -10.72
N LEU A 129 2.17 4.88 -9.86
CA LEU A 129 3.04 3.75 -10.18
C LEU A 129 2.14 2.55 -10.50
N SER A 130 2.47 1.80 -11.54
CA SER A 130 1.75 0.56 -11.87
C SER A 130 2.71 -0.59 -12.03
N PHE A 131 2.31 -1.76 -11.53
CA PHE A 131 2.99 -3.03 -11.77
C PHE A 131 2.12 -3.92 -12.64
N VAL A 132 2.74 -4.52 -13.66
CA VAL A 132 2.12 -5.58 -14.44
C VAL A 132 3.01 -6.82 -14.34
N PHE A 133 2.44 -7.91 -13.85
CA PHE A 133 3.16 -9.15 -13.64
C PHE A 133 2.32 -10.35 -14.07
N PRO A 134 2.94 -11.41 -14.62
CA PRO A 134 2.22 -12.62 -14.97
C PRO A 134 1.71 -13.31 -13.70
N ASP A 135 0.73 -14.18 -13.85
CA ASP A 135 0.38 -15.13 -12.80
C ASP A 135 1.58 -16.05 -12.53
N MET A 136 2.05 -16.04 -11.29
CA MET A 136 3.20 -16.81 -10.83
C MET A 136 2.78 -18.07 -10.05
N GLY A 137 1.47 -18.39 -10.03
CA GLY A 137 0.91 -19.52 -9.29
C GLY A 137 0.72 -19.24 -7.79
N TYR A 138 0.68 -17.96 -7.38
CA TYR A 138 0.36 -17.56 -6.02
C TYR A 138 -1.12 -17.23 -5.89
N ASP A 139 -1.74 -17.65 -4.79
CA ASP A 139 -3.16 -17.43 -4.54
C ASP A 139 -3.50 -15.96 -4.20
N GLU A 140 -2.51 -15.14 -3.85
CA GLU A 140 -2.69 -13.78 -3.32
C GLU A 140 -1.83 -12.74 -4.07
N PRO A 141 -2.20 -12.39 -5.32
CA PRO A 141 -1.45 -11.42 -6.14
C PRO A 141 -1.35 -10.02 -5.51
N GLU A 142 -2.29 -9.65 -4.64
CA GLU A 142 -2.26 -8.40 -3.88
C GLU A 142 -1.03 -8.34 -2.97
N LYS A 143 -0.74 -9.43 -2.24
CA LYS A 143 0.43 -9.50 -1.34
C LYS A 143 1.75 -9.42 -2.11
N VAL A 144 1.79 -9.97 -3.34
CA VAL A 144 2.93 -9.81 -4.26
C VAL A 144 3.12 -8.34 -4.62
N ALA A 145 2.05 -7.62 -4.95
CA ALA A 145 2.10 -6.20 -5.27
C ALA A 145 2.57 -5.35 -4.07
N TRP A 146 2.14 -5.68 -2.85
CA TRP A 146 2.60 -5.01 -1.63
C TRP A 146 4.10 -5.23 -1.38
N ALA A 147 4.58 -6.46 -1.59
CA ALA A 147 6.01 -6.78 -1.50
C ALA A 147 6.82 -6.04 -2.57
N LEU A 148 6.32 -5.96 -3.81
CA LEU A 148 6.93 -5.18 -4.89
C LEU A 148 7.03 -3.69 -4.56
N LEU A 149 5.98 -3.11 -3.97
CA LEU A 149 5.96 -1.73 -3.52
C LEU A 149 7.02 -1.51 -2.44
N LEU A 150 7.04 -2.34 -1.40
CA LEU A 150 8.00 -2.25 -0.30
C LEU A 150 9.45 -2.46 -0.75
N ASN A 151 9.69 -3.18 -1.83
CA ASN A 151 11.02 -3.36 -2.39
C ASN A 151 11.48 -2.19 -3.29
N GLN A 152 10.63 -1.19 -3.57
CA GLN A 152 11.04 -0.01 -4.32
C GLN A 152 12.09 0.79 -3.55
N LYS A 153 13.14 1.25 -4.25
CA LYS A 153 14.27 1.96 -3.63
C LYS A 153 13.81 3.14 -2.77
N PHE A 154 12.89 3.96 -3.29
CA PHE A 154 12.34 5.09 -2.55
C PHE A 154 11.63 4.65 -1.26
N LEU A 155 10.78 3.63 -1.33
CA LEU A 155 10.05 3.17 -0.15
C LEU A 155 10.99 2.53 0.89
N ARG A 156 12.01 1.79 0.45
CA ARG A 156 13.06 1.30 1.34
C ARG A 156 13.81 2.43 2.04
N MET A 157 14.09 3.54 1.36
CA MET A 157 14.70 4.72 1.98
C MET A 157 13.77 5.33 3.04
N LEU A 158 12.48 5.46 2.76
CA LEU A 158 11.50 5.95 3.74
C LEU A 158 11.43 5.02 4.96
N VAL A 159 11.33 3.70 4.73
CA VAL A 159 11.32 2.67 5.77
C VAL A 159 12.57 2.78 6.64
N ASN A 160 13.76 2.81 6.04
CA ASN A 160 15.03 2.89 6.75
C ASN A 160 15.23 4.21 7.51
N SER A 161 14.61 5.30 7.03
CA SER A 161 14.62 6.59 7.74
C SER A 161 13.64 6.66 8.91
N GLY A 162 12.90 5.58 9.19
CA GLY A 162 11.94 5.51 10.29
C GLY A 162 10.61 6.23 10.04
N LYS A 163 10.33 6.65 8.80
CA LYS A 163 9.08 7.32 8.43
C LYS A 163 7.89 6.40 8.66
N ARG A 164 6.79 6.95 9.15
CA ARG A 164 5.53 6.25 9.41
C ARG A 164 4.78 6.11 8.08
N ILE A 165 4.54 4.87 7.66
CA ILE A 165 3.98 4.57 6.34
C ILE A 165 2.66 3.82 6.49
N GLY A 166 1.58 4.37 5.95
CA GLY A 166 0.31 3.67 5.79
C GLY A 166 0.22 3.04 4.39
N ILE A 167 -0.31 1.83 4.27
CA ILE A 167 -0.64 1.21 2.98
C ILE A 167 -2.12 0.80 3.02
N VAL A 168 -2.94 1.49 2.23
CA VAL A 168 -4.37 1.27 2.12
C VAL A 168 -4.63 0.19 1.07
N VAL A 169 -5.39 -0.83 1.47
CA VAL A 169 -5.72 -2.01 0.67
C VAL A 169 -7.19 -2.40 0.86
N ASP A 170 -7.79 -3.08 -0.10
CA ASP A 170 -9.19 -3.56 -0.01
C ASP A 170 -9.34 -5.07 0.20
N SER A 171 -8.22 -5.77 0.39
CA SER A 171 -8.16 -7.22 0.51
C SER A 171 -7.50 -7.68 1.82
N ALA A 172 -7.50 -9.00 2.06
CA ALA A 172 -6.89 -9.66 3.22
C ALA A 172 -7.32 -9.12 4.61
N LEU A 173 -8.55 -8.61 4.73
CA LEU A 173 -9.09 -8.02 5.97
C LEU A 173 -8.82 -8.86 7.24
N SER A 174 -9.02 -10.18 7.17
CA SER A 174 -8.80 -11.07 8.32
C SER A 174 -7.34 -11.28 8.71
N ASP A 175 -6.41 -11.00 7.78
CA ASP A 175 -4.97 -11.21 7.96
C ASP A 175 -4.25 -9.92 8.33
N ILE A 176 -4.79 -8.75 7.99
CA ILE A 176 -4.20 -7.43 8.26
C ILE A 176 -3.70 -7.30 9.71
N PRO A 177 -4.47 -7.65 10.76
CA PRO A 177 -3.96 -7.57 12.13
C PRO A 177 -2.72 -8.43 12.36
N LYS A 178 -2.68 -9.65 11.81
CA LYS A 178 -1.54 -10.56 11.95
C LYS A 178 -0.32 -10.08 11.13
N LEU A 179 -0.56 -9.49 9.96
CA LEU A 179 0.47 -8.89 9.11
C LEU A 179 1.12 -7.69 9.79
N ASN A 180 0.30 -6.77 10.32
CA ASN A 180 0.76 -5.59 11.06
C ASN A 180 1.53 -5.95 12.33
N ASP A 181 1.11 -7.01 13.02
CA ASP A 181 1.81 -7.54 14.19
C ASP A 181 3.10 -8.31 13.84
N GLY A 182 3.38 -8.54 12.56
CA GLY A 182 4.50 -9.37 12.10
C GLY A 182 4.37 -10.84 12.51
N LYS A 183 3.15 -11.32 12.80
CA LYS A 183 2.87 -12.72 13.19
C LYS A 183 2.84 -13.67 12.00
N ILE A 184 2.52 -13.16 10.82
CA ILE A 184 2.58 -13.89 9.55
C ILE A 184 3.36 -13.06 8.53
N PRO A 185 4.06 -13.71 7.59
CA PRO A 185 4.77 -13.00 6.53
C PRO A 185 3.78 -12.35 5.56
N LEU A 186 4.20 -11.24 4.96
CA LEU A 186 3.52 -10.59 3.84
C LEU A 186 3.56 -11.48 2.61
N PHE A 187 4.74 -11.99 2.28
CA PHE A 187 4.95 -12.83 1.11
C PHE A 187 6.17 -13.73 1.32
N GLU A 188 6.02 -15.04 1.22
CA GLU A 188 7.04 -16.04 1.57
C GLU A 188 7.65 -15.78 2.98
N ASN A 189 8.92 -15.39 3.07
CA ASN A 189 9.59 -15.07 4.34
C ASN A 189 9.75 -13.55 4.55
N TYR A 190 9.08 -12.73 3.75
CA TYR A 190 9.15 -11.29 3.82
C TYR A 190 8.05 -10.75 4.75
N PHE A 191 8.43 -10.12 5.85
CA PHE A 191 7.51 -9.55 6.84
C PHE A 191 7.34 -8.04 6.63
N LEU A 192 6.22 -7.51 7.13
CA LEU A 192 5.98 -6.07 7.11
C LEU A 192 6.99 -5.34 8.03
N PRO A 193 7.62 -4.24 7.57
CA PRO A 193 8.47 -3.43 8.44
C PRO A 193 7.67 -2.81 9.59
N LYS A 194 8.29 -2.63 10.77
CA LYS A 194 7.61 -2.15 11.99
C LYS A 194 7.01 -0.74 11.89
N ASN A 195 7.50 0.09 10.97
CA ASN A 195 7.01 1.44 10.69
C ASN A 195 6.04 1.51 9.50
N VAL A 196 5.64 0.36 8.96
CA VAL A 196 4.63 0.24 7.92
C VAL A 196 3.38 -0.40 8.52
N THR A 197 2.22 0.15 8.20
CA THR A 197 0.92 -0.34 8.66
C THR A 197 -0.02 -0.53 7.47
N LEU A 198 -0.61 -1.72 7.34
CA LEU A 198 -1.70 -1.98 6.43
C LEU A 198 -3.02 -1.43 7.00
N ILE A 199 -3.78 -0.74 6.16
CA ILE A 199 -5.07 -0.12 6.47
C ILE A 199 -6.10 -0.72 5.52
N TYR A 200 -7.20 -1.24 6.04
CA TYR A 200 -8.26 -1.75 5.20
C TYR A 200 -9.23 -0.64 4.79
N ALA A 201 -9.58 -0.57 3.52
CA ALA A 201 -10.68 0.25 3.01
C ALA A 201 -11.41 -0.46 1.88
N SER A 202 -12.74 -0.55 1.97
CA SER A 202 -13.57 -1.12 0.91
C SER A 202 -13.78 -0.13 -0.24
N ALA A 203 -13.57 -0.58 -1.49
CA ALA A 203 -13.88 0.17 -2.71
C ALA A 203 -15.39 0.29 -3.01
N ASP A 204 -16.23 -0.56 -2.39
CA ASP A 204 -17.70 -0.56 -2.56
C ASP A 204 -18.39 0.68 -1.98
N LYS A 205 -17.62 1.49 -1.24
CA LYS A 205 -18.08 2.62 -0.46
C LYS A 205 -17.20 3.83 -0.72
N SER A 206 -17.67 4.98 -0.29
CA SER A 206 -16.98 6.27 -0.48
C SER A 206 -17.23 7.16 0.73
N ASP A 207 -17.40 6.52 1.90
CA ASP A 207 -17.75 7.17 3.16
C ASP A 207 -16.55 7.94 3.72
N MET A 208 -15.35 7.39 3.56
CA MET A 208 -14.06 7.98 3.93
C MET A 208 -13.19 8.21 2.67
N LEU A 209 -12.31 9.20 2.71
CA LEU A 209 -11.14 9.41 1.85
C LEU A 209 -10.39 8.12 1.56
N PHE A 210 -10.08 7.26 2.54
CA PHE A 210 -9.47 5.95 2.23
C PHE A 210 -10.32 5.12 1.25
N ASN A 211 -11.64 5.10 1.44
CA ASN A 211 -12.55 4.41 0.51
C ASN A 211 -12.63 5.10 -0.86
N ARG A 212 -12.59 6.43 -0.90
CA ARG A 212 -12.57 7.20 -2.15
C ARG A 212 -11.30 6.93 -2.94
N LEU A 213 -10.16 6.85 -2.27
CA LEU A 213 -8.86 6.59 -2.87
C LEU A 213 -8.77 5.17 -3.39
N ILE A 214 -9.15 4.16 -2.59
CA ILE A 214 -9.09 2.77 -3.05
C ILE A 214 -10.07 2.53 -4.22
N LYS A 215 -11.24 3.17 -4.21
CA LYS A 215 -12.17 3.16 -5.34
C LYS A 215 -11.61 3.85 -6.59
N TYR A 216 -10.86 4.94 -6.41
CA TYR A 216 -10.13 5.56 -7.51
C TYR A 216 -9.08 4.59 -8.07
N MET A 217 -8.30 3.92 -7.20
CA MET A 217 -7.30 2.94 -7.62
C MET A 217 -7.91 1.73 -8.34
N ASP A 218 -9.05 1.20 -7.87
CA ASP A 218 -9.78 0.13 -8.56
C ASP A 218 -10.21 0.57 -9.98
N LYS A 219 -10.69 1.80 -10.15
CA LYS A 219 -11.02 2.33 -11.49
C LYS A 219 -9.79 2.39 -12.39
N GLU A 220 -8.66 2.90 -11.88
CA GLU A 220 -7.43 3.05 -12.65
C GLU A 220 -6.80 1.69 -12.99
N ALA A 221 -6.82 0.73 -12.07
CA ALA A 221 -6.37 -0.63 -12.32
C ALA A 221 -7.27 -1.36 -13.34
N ASN A 222 -8.60 -1.16 -13.27
CA ASN A 222 -9.52 -1.65 -14.28
C ASN A 222 -9.28 -1.03 -15.67
N LYS A 223 -9.00 0.28 -15.73
CA LYS A 223 -8.68 0.97 -16.98
C LYS A 223 -7.39 0.42 -17.58
N LEU A 224 -6.29 0.40 -16.83
CA LEU A 224 -5.01 -0.11 -17.31
C LEU A 224 -5.12 -1.58 -17.75
N LYS A 225 -5.89 -2.40 -17.03
CA LYS A 225 -6.23 -3.76 -17.44
C LYS A 225 -6.94 -3.80 -18.80
N ALA A 226 -7.91 -2.94 -19.03
CA ALA A 226 -8.62 -2.86 -20.32
C ALA A 226 -7.68 -2.41 -21.45
N ASP A 227 -6.84 -1.40 -21.21
CA ASP A 227 -5.86 -0.89 -22.18
C ASP A 227 -4.82 -1.96 -22.56
N ILE A 228 -4.42 -2.82 -21.62
CA ILE A 228 -3.55 -3.98 -21.89
C ILE A 228 -4.27 -5.03 -22.73
N LEU A 229 -5.54 -5.31 -22.44
CA LEU A 229 -6.33 -6.31 -23.17
C LEU A 229 -6.69 -5.86 -24.58
N SER A 230 -6.88 -4.56 -24.82
CA SER A 230 -7.11 -3.99 -26.15
C SER A 230 -5.82 -3.87 -26.97
N GLY A 231 -4.66 -4.01 -26.33
CA GLY A 231 -3.34 -3.82 -26.96
C GLY A 231 -2.93 -2.35 -27.11
N GLU A 232 -3.72 -1.41 -26.57
CA GLU A 232 -3.36 0.01 -26.51
C GLU A 232 -2.12 0.25 -25.64
N VAL A 233 -1.94 -0.56 -24.60
CA VAL A 233 -0.75 -0.59 -23.75
C VAL A 233 -0.08 -1.95 -23.89
N ILE A 234 1.19 -1.96 -24.30
CA ILE A 234 2.03 -3.16 -24.25
C ILE A 234 2.78 -3.15 -22.92
N PRO A 235 2.42 -4.00 -21.95
CA PRO A 235 3.07 -3.98 -20.65
C PRO A 235 4.51 -4.50 -20.77
N PHE A 236 5.42 -3.85 -20.04
CA PHE A 236 6.72 -4.42 -19.74
C PHE A 236 6.59 -5.24 -18.46
N TYR A 237 6.86 -6.53 -18.54
CA TYR A 237 6.74 -7.40 -17.37
C TYR A 237 7.96 -7.26 -16.48
N ILE A 238 7.72 -7.21 -15.18
CA ILE A 238 8.77 -7.38 -14.18
C ILE A 238 8.82 -8.86 -13.84
N LYS A 239 9.94 -9.52 -14.15
CA LYS A 239 10.20 -10.85 -13.58
C LYS A 239 10.78 -10.67 -12.19
N ILE A 240 10.08 -11.21 -11.20
CA ILE A 240 10.55 -11.27 -9.81
C ILE A 240 11.22 -12.63 -9.60
N MET A 241 12.44 -12.63 -9.08
CA MET A 241 13.12 -13.86 -8.68
C MET A 241 13.45 -13.79 -7.18
N PRO A 242 13.05 -14.79 -6.37
CA PRO A 242 13.53 -14.92 -5.01
C PRO A 242 15.02 -15.30 -5.04
N LEU A 243 15.85 -14.49 -4.41
CA LEU A 243 17.24 -14.81 -4.10
C LEU A 243 17.26 -15.23 -2.62
N CYS A 244 17.23 -16.53 -2.37
CA CYS A 244 17.34 -17.06 -1.02
C CYS A 244 18.81 -17.12 -0.59
N SER A 245 19.16 -16.35 0.44
CA SER A 245 20.33 -16.63 1.30
C SER A 245 19.84 -17.21 2.63
N LYS A 246 20.70 -17.93 3.35
CA LYS A 246 20.33 -18.70 4.55
C LYS A 246 19.52 -17.92 5.61
N ASN A 247 19.58 -16.58 5.61
CA ASN A 247 18.87 -15.72 6.58
C ASN A 247 18.09 -14.55 5.95
N ASN A 248 18.10 -14.35 4.63
CA ASN A 248 17.42 -13.21 3.97
C ASN A 248 16.86 -13.62 2.60
N VAL A 249 15.64 -13.19 2.29
CA VAL A 249 15.06 -13.25 0.94
C VAL A 249 15.24 -11.89 0.28
N TYR A 250 16.00 -11.85 -0.81
CA TYR A 250 16.12 -10.68 -1.66
C TYR A 250 15.28 -10.87 -2.92
N TRP A 251 14.72 -9.78 -3.44
CA TRP A 251 13.93 -9.81 -4.66
C TRP A 251 14.64 -8.99 -5.74
N SER A 252 15.01 -9.62 -6.84
CA SER A 252 15.49 -8.91 -8.03
C SER A 252 14.35 -8.74 -9.03
N ALA A 253 14.12 -7.50 -9.45
CA ALA A 253 13.21 -7.16 -10.53
C ALA A 253 14.02 -6.93 -11.82
N THR A 254 13.80 -7.77 -12.84
CA THR A 254 14.39 -7.55 -14.17
C THR A 254 13.30 -7.13 -15.14
N LYS A 255 13.54 -6.03 -15.87
CA LYS A 255 12.67 -5.59 -16.98
C LYS A 255 12.73 -6.63 -18.08
N LEU A 256 11.62 -7.32 -18.33
CA LEU A 256 11.43 -8.05 -19.57
C LEU A 256 10.93 -7.05 -20.62
N GLY A 257 11.59 -7.00 -21.78
CA GLY A 257 11.08 -6.27 -22.93
C GLY A 257 9.68 -6.78 -23.35
N PRO A 258 9.02 -6.14 -24.32
CA PRO A 258 7.79 -6.69 -24.89
C PRO A 258 8.07 -8.12 -25.35
N VAL A 259 7.33 -9.09 -24.81
CA VAL A 259 7.50 -10.50 -25.19
C VAL A 259 6.99 -10.66 -26.62
N LEU A 260 7.91 -10.53 -27.57
CA LEU A 260 7.72 -10.94 -28.96
C LEU A 260 7.83 -12.46 -29.04
N THR A 261 6.86 -13.05 -29.73
CA THR A 261 6.79 -14.47 -30.05
C THR A 261 7.98 -14.88 -30.91
N SER A 262 9.01 -15.46 -30.31
CA SER A 262 9.80 -16.53 -30.93
C SER A 262 10.76 -17.12 -29.89
N ASN A 263 11.00 -18.42 -30.03
CA ASN A 263 11.79 -19.26 -29.14
C ASN A 263 13.12 -18.60 -28.71
N VAL A 264 13.18 -18.11 -27.47
CA VAL A 264 14.44 -17.85 -26.79
C VAL A 264 14.39 -18.56 -25.44
N SER A 265 15.17 -19.64 -25.34
CA SER A 265 15.45 -20.31 -24.07
C SER A 265 16.15 -19.32 -23.13
N PRO A 266 15.67 -19.08 -21.89
CA PRO A 266 16.37 -18.22 -20.96
C PRO A 266 17.54 -18.99 -20.37
N LYS A 267 18.68 -19.02 -21.06
CA LYS A 267 19.97 -19.44 -20.50
C LYS A 267 20.88 -18.22 -20.35
N SER A 268 20.58 -17.38 -19.36
CA SER A 268 21.57 -16.57 -18.63
C SER A 268 20.85 -15.70 -17.61
N GLY A 269 21.04 -16.00 -16.32
CA GLY A 269 20.91 -14.99 -15.28
C GLY A 269 22.11 -14.04 -15.38
N PHE A 270 21.89 -12.74 -15.27
CA PHE A 270 22.98 -11.77 -15.19
C PHE A 270 23.25 -11.46 -13.72
N VAL A 271 24.50 -11.64 -13.32
CA VAL A 271 25.04 -11.09 -12.06
C VAL A 271 25.60 -9.72 -12.41
N LEU A 272 25.00 -8.65 -11.90
CA LEU A 272 25.55 -7.29 -12.02
C LEU A 272 26.75 -7.17 -11.09
N ARG A 273 27.93 -6.88 -11.66
CA ARG A 273 29.17 -6.63 -10.89
C ARG A 273 29.23 -5.17 -10.44
N GLU A 274 29.94 -4.93 -9.33
CA GLU A 274 30.20 -3.58 -8.80
C GLU A 274 30.78 -2.64 -9.86
N ASN A 275 30.43 -1.35 -9.78
CA ASN A 275 30.84 -0.31 -10.75
C ASN A 275 30.41 -0.53 -12.21
N THR A 276 29.47 -1.44 -12.49
CA THR A 276 28.87 -1.53 -13.83
C THR A 276 27.89 -0.36 -14.03
N PRO A 277 28.09 0.51 -15.04
CA PRO A 277 27.14 1.58 -15.32
C PRO A 277 25.82 0.96 -15.79
N VAL A 278 24.74 1.25 -15.08
CA VAL A 278 23.39 0.84 -15.48
C VAL A 278 22.72 2.01 -16.19
N ILE A 279 22.32 1.79 -17.44
CA ILE A 279 21.64 2.81 -18.25
C ILE A 279 20.14 2.57 -18.14
N LEU A 280 19.41 3.56 -17.61
CA LEU A 280 17.95 3.56 -17.63
C LEU A 280 17.50 4.20 -18.95
N VAL A 281 16.99 3.38 -19.86
CA VAL A 281 16.52 3.84 -21.18
C VAL A 281 15.00 3.72 -21.26
N GLY A 282 14.35 4.86 -21.51
CA GLY A 282 12.97 4.90 -21.95
C GLY A 282 12.94 4.67 -23.46
N VAL A 283 11.99 3.87 -23.95
CA VAL A 283 11.80 3.69 -25.40
C VAL A 283 10.40 4.17 -25.72
N GLU A 284 10.32 5.16 -26.59
CA GLU A 284 9.08 5.63 -27.20
C GLU A 284 9.04 5.14 -28.65
N ARG A 285 7.85 4.90 -29.21
CA ARG A 285 7.71 4.63 -30.64
C ARG A 285 7.06 5.82 -31.30
N ASP A 286 7.63 6.28 -32.40
CA ASP A 286 7.00 7.33 -33.20
C ASP A 286 5.79 6.78 -33.98
N GLY A 287 5.08 7.69 -34.66
CA GLY A 287 3.89 7.36 -35.45
C GLY A 287 4.14 6.38 -36.60
N ASP A 288 5.40 6.14 -36.97
CA ASP A 288 5.82 5.19 -38.00
C ASP A 288 6.36 3.87 -37.41
N GLY A 289 6.32 3.73 -36.08
CA GLY A 289 6.72 2.53 -35.36
C GLY A 289 8.22 2.39 -35.12
N ASN A 290 9.02 3.43 -35.41
CA ASN A 290 10.45 3.42 -35.12
C ASN A 290 10.70 3.67 -33.63
N GLU A 291 11.68 2.97 -33.06
CA GLU A 291 12.04 3.12 -31.65
C GLU A 291 12.94 4.34 -31.45
N ILE A 292 12.46 5.29 -30.66
CA ILE A 292 13.21 6.45 -30.18
C ILE A 292 13.69 6.14 -28.76
N LEU A 293 15.02 6.05 -28.58
CA LEU A 293 15.64 5.83 -27.27
C LEU A 293 15.86 7.15 -26.54
N HIS A 294 15.24 7.28 -25.37
CA HIS A 294 15.45 8.39 -24.45
C HIS A 294 16.44 7.98 -23.35
N HIS A 295 17.59 8.64 -23.28
CA HIS A 295 18.56 8.44 -22.21
C HIS A 295 18.10 9.18 -20.94
N LEU A 296 17.58 8.44 -19.95
CA LEU A 296 16.95 9.05 -18.77
C LEU A 296 17.93 9.31 -17.63
N LYS A 297 18.80 8.35 -17.29
CA LYS A 297 19.88 8.54 -16.30
C LYS A 297 20.86 7.37 -16.28
N THR A 298 22.12 7.67 -15.97
CA THR A 298 23.16 6.69 -15.65
C THR A 298 23.46 6.75 -14.15
N PHE A 299 23.60 5.60 -13.49
CA PHE A 299 24.15 5.56 -12.14
C PHE A 299 25.00 4.30 -11.93
N ASN A 300 25.94 4.40 -11.00
CA ASN A 300 26.82 3.32 -10.61
C ASN A 300 26.22 2.55 -9.43
N VAL A 301 26.40 1.23 -9.43
CA VAL A 301 26.09 0.38 -8.29
C VAL A 301 27.15 0.63 -7.20
N PRO A 302 26.78 1.12 -6.00
CA PRO A 302 27.75 1.41 -4.96
C PRO A 302 28.40 0.12 -4.41
N PRO A 303 29.65 0.21 -3.90
CA PRO A 303 30.38 -0.91 -3.31
C PRO A 303 29.61 -1.56 -2.16
N GLU A 304 29.83 -2.85 -1.95
CA GLU A 304 29.18 -3.64 -0.90
C GLU A 304 29.47 -3.12 0.53
N GLU A 305 30.58 -2.40 0.70
CA GLU A 305 31.02 -1.79 1.98
C GLU A 305 30.24 -0.53 2.36
N ASP A 306 29.52 0.08 1.39
CA ASP A 306 28.69 1.28 1.57
C ASP A 306 27.18 0.95 1.68
N ARG A 307 26.82 -0.32 1.95
CA ARG A 307 25.43 -0.82 2.07
C ARG A 307 25.06 -1.18 3.50
#